data_AF-A0A6N7WRG9-F1
#
_entry.id   AF-A0A6N7WRG9-F1
#
_cell.length_a   1.000
_cell.length_b   1.000
_cell.length_c   1.000
_cell.angle_alpha   90.00
_cell.angle_beta   90.00
_cell.angle_gamma   90.00
#
_symmetry.space_group_name_H-M   'P 1'
#
loop_
_entity.id
_entity.type
_entity.pdbx_description
1 polymer ?
#
loop_
_entity_poly.entity_id
_entity_poly.type
_entity_poly.pdbx_seq_one_letter_code
_entity_poly.pdbx_strand_id
1 'polypeptide(L)'
;MKGIKENNKPFIDQVADFYITTVDEAHPQGNMSAVADQFGITRAKVNKILITAGVIDSPLHRDIMELKEQGYETDDIAAALGVSAATVRINIPYEKVIYNGEEKSAGAVYVEEYRKREKVFLNSVVRKKTDREIQRELYMSDPENQAMLNLMREQGLLDNQGMLDNIDIKDDPVHLEPFFTVEESKLFKMNPDIMLLHIELDDEIPEEDRALCGVEHGKSISRDILVHQNLPLHNLHYVINQAFGFTNSHMHEFELSSVDLKWVTAGKVENWKKLVGLVFKNPLRDEDLDFWDDDYEGGSPKKWMRSKYTGPGYVKCYEEGYRNVIQELGNWKVKAKSLEELLHKYESNPFSVNEVLSIYNILELDPSYPRSFDEFYEVLAENIEDAATYPDDSTLSQPWVRGFAKELHYTYDFGDNWQFTITPKYDAEYLVKDGRVTEKGIREAVQRVCVLARPVILAADGYPLIDDCGGIDGYVETLRAIEDGDKDTKAWAEGMGWKKKIDKGVL
;
A
#
# COMPACT_ATOMS: atom_id res chain seq x y z
N MET A 1 -7.77 7.30 36.63
CA MET A 1 -8.04 5.88 36.30
C MET A 1 -9.48 5.70 35.81
N LYS A 2 -9.73 5.91 34.51
CA LYS A 2 -10.93 5.45 33.81
C LYS A 2 -10.44 4.93 32.46
N GLY A 3 -10.56 3.63 32.19
CA GLY A 3 -10.22 3.08 30.87
C GLY A 3 -9.66 1.65 30.79
N ILE A 4 -9.43 0.92 31.90
CA ILE A 4 -9.05 -0.51 31.77
C ILE A 4 -10.34 -1.34 31.71
N LYS A 5 -10.63 -1.93 30.53
CA LYS A 5 -11.71 -2.93 30.38
C LYS A 5 -11.51 -4.05 31.41
N GLU A 6 -12.59 -4.49 32.07
CA GLU A 6 -12.57 -5.49 33.16
C GLU A 6 -11.79 -6.78 32.83
N ASN A 7 -11.64 -7.13 31.55
CA ASN A 7 -11.00 -8.37 31.09
C ASN A 7 -9.46 -8.44 31.24
N ASN A 8 -8.74 -7.32 31.45
CA ASN A 8 -7.25 -7.34 31.58
C ASN A 8 -6.75 -7.27 33.02
N LYS A 9 -7.65 -6.96 33.97
CA LYS A 9 -7.33 -6.82 35.39
C LYS A 9 -6.66 -8.08 35.98
N PRO A 10 -7.09 -9.31 35.67
CA PRO A 10 -6.50 -10.52 36.25
C PRO A 10 -5.00 -10.72 35.91
N PHE A 11 -4.57 -10.39 34.68
CA PHE A 11 -3.17 -10.55 34.27
C PHE A 11 -2.27 -9.45 34.83
N ILE A 12 -2.76 -8.20 34.87
CA ILE A 12 -2.05 -7.08 35.51
C ILE A 12 -1.83 -7.37 37.00
N ASP A 13 -2.88 -7.84 37.68
CA ASP A 13 -2.84 -8.19 39.10
C ASP A 13 -1.87 -9.37 39.34
N GLN A 14 -1.86 -10.40 38.49
CA GLN A 14 -0.89 -11.51 38.59
C GLN A 14 0.57 -11.07 38.42
N VAL A 15 0.85 -10.18 37.46
CA VAL A 15 2.21 -9.65 37.24
C VAL A 15 2.63 -8.75 38.42
N ALA A 16 1.71 -7.93 38.94
CA ALA A 16 1.91 -7.09 40.12
C ALA A 16 2.18 -7.91 41.39
N ASP A 17 1.34 -8.90 41.67
CA ASP A 17 1.45 -9.78 42.82
C ASP A 17 2.78 -10.55 42.80
N PHE A 18 3.14 -11.13 41.65
CA PHE A 18 4.41 -11.82 41.51
C PHE A 18 5.60 -10.88 41.70
N TYR A 19 5.55 -9.66 41.14
CA TYR A 19 6.61 -8.66 41.34
C TYR A 19 6.84 -8.34 42.83
N ILE A 20 5.79 -8.22 43.63
CA ILE A 20 5.88 -7.99 45.08
C ILE A 20 6.58 -9.16 45.78
N THR A 21 6.35 -10.40 45.35
CA THR A 21 7.04 -11.58 45.92
C THR A 21 8.53 -11.66 45.61
N THR A 22 9.03 -10.87 44.66
CA THR A 22 10.45 -10.85 44.27
C THR A 22 11.30 -9.85 45.06
N VAL A 23 10.75 -9.24 46.12
CA VAL A 23 11.48 -8.34 47.02
C VAL A 23 12.36 -9.15 47.97
N ASP A 24 13.67 -8.92 47.91
CA ASP A 24 14.67 -9.55 48.78
C ASP A 24 15.77 -8.54 49.19
N GLU A 25 16.77 -8.99 49.94
CA GLU A 25 17.88 -8.13 50.40
C GLU A 25 18.71 -7.55 49.23
N ALA A 26 18.75 -8.22 48.07
CA ALA A 26 19.46 -7.75 46.88
C ALA A 26 18.58 -6.86 45.98
N HIS A 27 17.26 -6.99 46.05
CA HIS A 27 16.27 -6.28 45.24
C HIS A 27 15.15 -5.69 46.12
N PRO A 28 15.44 -4.65 46.92
CA PRO A 28 14.49 -4.11 47.90
C PRO A 28 13.23 -3.44 47.29
N GLN A 29 13.19 -3.27 45.96
CA GLN A 29 12.06 -2.72 45.22
C GLN A 29 11.38 -3.75 44.30
N GLY A 30 11.84 -5.00 44.30
CA GLY A 30 11.39 -6.07 43.40
C GLY A 30 12.33 -6.29 42.20
N ASN A 31 12.25 -7.48 41.58
CA ASN A 31 13.12 -7.92 40.50
C ASN A 31 12.36 -8.04 39.16
N MET A 32 12.45 -7.01 38.34
CA MET A 32 11.78 -6.96 37.03
C MET A 32 12.28 -8.02 36.03
N SER A 33 13.50 -8.53 36.22
CA SER A 33 14.09 -9.56 35.36
C SER A 33 13.42 -10.91 35.61
N ALA A 34 13.25 -11.27 36.88
CA ALA A 34 12.56 -12.50 37.27
C ALA A 34 11.11 -12.50 36.78
N VAL A 35 10.43 -11.34 36.82
CA VAL A 35 9.07 -11.19 36.28
C VAL A 35 9.05 -11.31 34.75
N ALA A 36 10.02 -10.72 34.05
CA ALA A 36 10.13 -10.85 32.58
C ALA A 36 10.28 -12.32 32.15
N ASP A 37 11.15 -13.07 32.83
CA ASP A 37 11.42 -14.48 32.55
C ASP A 37 10.20 -15.36 32.88
N GLN A 38 9.55 -15.14 34.03
CA GLN A 38 8.39 -15.91 34.48
C GLN A 38 7.19 -15.81 33.51
N PHE A 39 6.93 -14.62 32.98
CA PHE A 39 5.77 -14.36 32.13
C PHE A 39 6.11 -14.35 30.63
N GLY A 40 7.38 -14.60 30.25
CA GLY A 40 7.81 -14.62 28.84
C GLY A 40 7.62 -13.27 28.13
N ILE A 41 7.77 -12.16 28.85
CA ILE A 41 7.57 -10.80 28.33
C ILE A 41 8.82 -9.94 28.51
N THR A 42 8.96 -8.89 27.72
CA THR A 42 10.13 -7.99 27.82
C THR A 42 10.11 -7.16 29.10
N ARG A 43 11.27 -6.78 29.63
CA ARG A 43 11.38 -5.91 30.82
C ARG A 43 10.67 -4.56 30.64
N ALA A 44 10.67 -4.01 29.43
CA ALA A 44 9.92 -2.79 29.10
C ALA A 44 8.40 -2.99 29.26
N LYS A 45 7.90 -4.16 28.87
CA LYS A 45 6.49 -4.54 29.04
C LYS A 45 6.14 -4.73 30.53
N VAL A 46 7.03 -5.35 31.30
CA VAL A 46 6.91 -5.46 32.77
C VAL A 46 6.83 -4.07 33.42
N ASN A 47 7.75 -3.15 33.09
CA ASN A 47 7.76 -1.78 33.62
C ASN A 47 6.43 -1.06 33.38
N LYS A 48 5.94 -1.15 32.14
CA LYS A 48 4.69 -0.50 31.75
C LYS A 48 3.47 -1.12 32.45
N ILE A 49 3.43 -2.45 32.64
CA ILE A 49 2.35 -3.13 33.39
C ILE A 49 2.36 -2.67 34.86
N LEU A 50 3.53 -2.61 35.50
CA LEU A 50 3.65 -2.26 36.92
C LEU A 50 3.34 -0.78 37.19
N ILE A 51 3.68 0.12 36.27
CA ILE A 51 3.23 1.52 36.29
C ILE A 51 1.71 1.60 36.14
N THR A 52 1.14 0.82 35.20
CA THR A 52 -0.32 0.76 34.99
C THR A 52 -1.07 0.21 36.20
N ALA A 53 -0.47 -0.76 36.91
CA ALA A 53 -1.00 -1.33 38.16
C ALA A 53 -0.84 -0.39 39.37
N GLY A 54 -0.06 0.69 39.25
CA GLY A 54 0.27 1.58 40.37
C GLY A 54 1.25 0.98 41.39
N VAL A 55 1.96 -0.08 41.03
CA VAL A 55 2.94 -0.76 41.90
C VAL A 55 4.31 -0.10 41.85
N ILE A 56 4.66 0.49 40.70
CA ILE A 56 5.88 1.28 40.53
C ILE A 56 5.49 2.72 40.21
N ASP A 57 6.07 3.65 40.96
CA ASP A 57 5.92 5.07 40.75
C ASP A 57 7.31 5.72 40.79
N SER A 58 7.84 6.04 39.61
CA SER A 58 9.18 6.62 39.46
C SER A 58 9.12 8.14 39.30
N PRO A 59 10.15 8.90 39.74
CA PRO A 59 10.22 10.33 39.51
C PRO A 59 10.01 10.71 38.03
N LEU A 60 10.63 9.95 37.11
CA LEU A 60 10.48 10.16 35.67
C LEU A 60 9.03 9.94 35.19
N HIS A 61 8.32 8.94 35.74
CA HIS A 61 6.91 8.74 35.43
C HIS A 61 6.06 9.94 35.87
N ARG A 62 6.32 10.50 37.05
CA ARG A 62 5.61 11.69 37.57
C ARG A 62 5.84 12.91 36.68
N ASP A 63 7.09 13.18 36.33
CA ASP A 63 7.46 14.31 35.48
C ASP A 63 6.84 14.18 34.06
N ILE A 64 6.79 12.97 33.51
CA ILE A 64 6.11 12.67 32.23
C ILE A 64 4.60 12.91 32.33
N MET A 65 3.95 12.44 33.40
CA MET A 65 2.51 12.60 33.57
C MET A 65 2.11 14.07 33.80
N GLU A 66 2.92 14.84 34.54
CA GLU A 66 2.69 16.28 34.74
C GLU A 66 2.74 17.05 33.40
N LEU A 67 3.74 16.79 32.56
CA LEU A 67 3.84 17.43 31.24
C LEU A 67 2.72 16.96 30.29
N LYS A 68 2.34 15.68 30.35
CA LYS A 68 1.24 15.14 29.54
C LYS A 68 -0.12 15.73 29.97
N GLU A 69 -0.35 15.97 31.26
CA GLU A 69 -1.54 16.68 31.77
C GLU A 69 -1.58 18.15 31.35
N GLN A 70 -0.42 18.76 31.13
CA GLN A 70 -0.29 20.11 30.56
C GLN A 70 -0.46 20.16 29.03
N GLY A 71 -0.65 19.00 28.37
CA GLY A 71 -0.93 18.90 26.93
C GLY A 71 0.30 18.80 26.03
N TYR A 72 1.49 18.52 26.56
CA TYR A 72 2.68 18.30 25.74
C TYR A 72 2.65 16.93 25.06
N GLU A 73 3.12 16.89 23.80
CA GLU A 73 3.24 15.65 23.03
C GLU A 73 4.48 14.84 23.44
N THR A 74 4.47 13.54 23.11
CA THR A 74 5.49 12.58 23.56
C THR A 74 6.92 12.99 23.22
N ASP A 75 7.12 13.58 22.03
CA ASP A 75 8.44 13.99 21.56
C ASP A 75 8.89 15.31 22.21
N ASP A 76 7.96 16.20 22.55
CA ASP A 76 8.23 17.42 23.32
C ASP A 76 8.58 17.11 24.78
N ILE A 77 7.87 16.15 25.39
CA ILE A 77 8.18 15.62 26.72
C ILE A 77 9.59 15.01 26.72
N ALA A 78 9.92 14.24 25.69
CA ALA A 78 11.23 13.62 25.54
C ALA A 78 12.35 14.67 25.47
N ALA A 79 12.14 15.72 24.68
CA ALA A 79 13.07 16.85 24.57
C ALA A 79 13.20 17.63 25.89
N ALA A 80 12.09 17.92 26.57
CA ALA A 80 12.07 18.68 27.82
C ALA A 80 12.77 17.94 28.97
N LEU A 81 12.63 16.61 29.03
CA LEU A 81 13.21 15.77 30.08
C LEU A 81 14.59 15.19 29.71
N GLY A 82 15.09 15.45 28.50
CA GLY A 82 16.39 14.95 28.03
C GLY A 82 16.45 13.43 27.88
N VAL A 83 15.33 12.78 27.52
CA VAL A 83 15.21 11.33 27.34
C VAL A 83 14.75 10.98 25.93
N SER A 84 14.78 9.70 25.55
CA SER A 84 14.26 9.27 24.25
C SER A 84 12.73 9.17 24.25
N ALA A 85 12.09 9.41 23.11
CA ALA A 85 10.65 9.20 22.95
C ALA A 85 10.21 7.75 23.28
N ALA A 86 11.07 6.76 23.02
CA ALA A 86 10.83 5.38 23.43
C ALA A 86 10.78 5.23 24.96
N THR A 87 11.66 5.94 25.68
CA THR A 87 11.68 5.99 27.15
C THR A 87 10.38 6.61 27.69
N VAL A 88 9.89 7.69 27.07
CA VAL A 88 8.62 8.32 27.45
C VAL A 88 7.46 7.33 27.26
N ARG A 89 7.35 6.68 26.10
CA ARG A 89 6.29 5.71 25.79
C ARG A 89 6.23 4.50 26.73
N ILE A 90 7.37 4.07 27.28
CA ILE A 90 7.46 2.94 28.21
C ILE A 90 7.01 3.33 29.64
N ASN A 91 7.10 4.62 29.99
CA ASN A 91 6.74 5.13 31.32
C ASN A 91 5.34 5.75 31.38
N ILE A 92 4.55 5.66 30.31
CA ILE A 92 3.13 6.01 30.29
C ILE A 92 2.29 4.73 30.51
N PRO A 93 1.24 4.75 31.35
CA PRO A 93 0.37 3.59 31.59
C PRO A 93 -0.38 3.13 30.32
N TYR A 94 -0.85 1.89 30.29
CA TYR A 94 -1.65 1.38 29.16
C TYR A 94 -3.02 2.07 29.06
N GLU A 95 -3.37 2.52 27.86
CA GLU A 95 -4.68 3.09 27.55
C GLU A 95 -5.66 2.05 26.93
N LYS A 96 -5.19 0.94 26.32
CA LYS A 96 -6.02 -0.16 25.72
C LYS A 96 -5.35 -1.56 25.83
N VAL A 97 -6.10 -2.63 25.45
CA VAL A 97 -5.93 -4.08 25.71
C VAL A 97 -4.50 -4.66 25.61
N ILE A 98 -4.14 -5.58 26.52
CA ILE A 98 -2.82 -6.23 26.60
C ILE A 98 -2.66 -7.27 25.49
N TYR A 99 -1.61 -7.12 24.67
CA TYR A 99 -1.20 -8.13 23.68
C TYR A 99 -0.79 -9.44 24.38
N ASN A 100 -1.31 -10.59 23.89
CA ASN A 100 -1.13 -11.99 24.34
C ASN A 100 -2.15 -12.60 25.34
N GLY A 101 -3.42 -12.15 25.31
CA GLY A 101 -4.53 -12.97 25.85
C GLY A 101 -4.83 -14.18 24.96
N GLU A 102 -5.51 -15.20 25.51
CA GLU A 102 -5.77 -16.50 24.84
C GLU A 102 -6.56 -16.41 23.53
N GLU A 103 -7.12 -15.25 23.16
CA GLU A 103 -7.68 -14.99 21.83
C GLU A 103 -6.75 -14.11 20.98
N LYS A 104 -6.27 -14.69 19.87
CA LYS A 104 -5.44 -14.00 18.87
C LYS A 104 -6.28 -12.91 18.19
N SER A 105 -5.75 -11.69 18.10
CA SER A 105 -6.33 -10.66 17.24
C SER A 105 -6.25 -11.09 15.77
N ALA A 106 -7.15 -10.60 14.93
CA ALA A 106 -7.13 -10.84 13.48
C ALA A 106 -5.74 -10.55 12.86
N GLY A 107 -5.03 -9.52 13.37
CA GLY A 107 -3.65 -9.21 12.98
C GLY A 107 -2.61 -10.28 13.34
N ALA A 108 -2.80 -11.03 14.43
CA ALA A 108 -1.89 -12.12 14.82
C ALA A 108 -2.12 -13.39 13.98
N VAL A 109 -3.38 -13.69 13.62
CA VAL A 109 -3.71 -14.75 12.64
C VAL A 109 -3.13 -14.40 11.26
N TYR A 110 -3.26 -13.14 10.86
CA TYR A 110 -2.70 -12.59 9.63
C TYR A 110 -1.16 -12.72 9.54
N VAL A 111 -0.42 -12.36 10.59
CA VAL A 111 1.04 -12.51 10.64
C VAL A 111 1.45 -13.99 10.57
N GLU A 112 0.66 -14.89 11.14
CA GLU A 112 0.94 -16.32 11.09
C GLU A 112 0.69 -16.92 9.69
N GLU A 113 -0.37 -16.49 9.00
CA GLU A 113 -0.63 -16.86 7.61
C GLU A 113 0.38 -16.25 6.63
N TYR A 114 0.80 -15.01 6.86
CA TYR A 114 1.91 -14.37 6.14
C TYR A 114 3.20 -15.19 6.29
N ARG A 115 3.57 -15.56 7.52
CA ARG A 115 4.75 -16.40 7.79
C ARG A 115 4.64 -17.81 7.20
N LYS A 116 3.43 -18.37 7.08
CA LYS A 116 3.19 -19.65 6.41
C LYS A 116 3.40 -19.52 4.89
N ARG A 117 2.89 -18.46 4.27
CA ARG A 117 3.08 -18.14 2.84
C ARG A 117 4.55 -17.88 2.50
N GLU A 118 5.24 -17.10 3.32
CA GLU A 118 6.69 -16.83 3.24
C GLU A 118 7.52 -18.13 3.30
N LYS A 119 7.16 -19.06 4.19
CA LYS A 119 7.86 -20.33 4.37
C LYS A 119 7.67 -21.32 3.22
N VAL A 120 6.50 -21.34 2.58
CA VAL A 120 6.24 -22.16 1.38
C VAL A 120 7.02 -21.61 0.18
N PHE A 121 7.06 -20.29 0.04
CA PHE A 121 7.80 -19.60 -1.02
C PHE A 121 9.32 -19.82 -0.92
N LEU A 122 9.92 -19.68 0.27
CA LEU A 122 11.36 -19.90 0.49
C LEU A 122 11.83 -21.32 0.14
N ASN A 123 10.94 -22.32 0.23
CA ASN A 123 11.26 -23.69 -0.17
C ASN A 123 11.28 -23.91 -1.69
N SER A 124 10.86 -22.91 -2.48
CA SER A 124 10.64 -23.02 -3.94
C SER A 124 11.64 -22.22 -4.80
N VAL A 125 12.63 -21.56 -4.19
CA VAL A 125 13.58 -20.68 -4.88
C VAL A 125 15.00 -21.26 -4.84
N VAL A 126 15.76 -21.16 -5.95
CA VAL A 126 17.15 -21.63 -6.03
C VAL A 126 18.11 -20.42 -6.05
N ARG A 127 19.14 -20.46 -5.19
CA ARG A 127 20.18 -19.42 -5.10
C ARG A 127 21.27 -19.66 -6.15
N LYS A 128 21.64 -18.62 -6.91
CA LYS A 128 22.85 -18.59 -7.75
C LYS A 128 24.10 -18.29 -6.92
N LYS A 129 25.24 -18.82 -7.38
CA LYS A 129 26.57 -18.52 -6.82
C LYS A 129 27.00 -17.09 -7.17
N THR A 130 27.71 -16.44 -6.28
CA THR A 130 28.25 -15.07 -6.41
C THR A 130 29.44 -15.00 -7.38
N ASP A 131 29.74 -13.82 -7.93
CA ASP A 131 30.90 -13.62 -8.81
C ASP A 131 32.23 -13.96 -8.13
N ARG A 132 32.31 -13.78 -6.80
CA ARG A 132 33.46 -14.20 -5.98
C ARG A 132 33.57 -15.72 -5.87
N GLU A 133 32.45 -16.43 -5.78
CA GLU A 133 32.42 -17.90 -5.77
C GLU A 133 32.74 -18.48 -7.15
N ILE A 134 32.24 -17.85 -8.22
CA ILE A 134 32.55 -18.21 -9.61
C ILE A 134 34.03 -17.98 -9.91
N GLN A 135 34.60 -16.82 -9.51
CA GLN A 135 36.04 -16.57 -9.65
C GLN A 135 36.91 -17.48 -8.78
N ARG A 136 36.44 -17.86 -7.59
CA ARG A 136 37.13 -18.81 -6.71
C ARG A 136 37.09 -20.24 -7.25
N GLU A 137 35.98 -20.68 -7.83
CA GLU A 137 35.89 -21.97 -8.53
C GLU A 137 36.74 -22.00 -9.79
N LEU A 138 36.78 -20.92 -10.56
CA LEU A 138 37.71 -20.75 -11.70
C LEU A 138 39.18 -20.78 -11.24
N TYR A 139 39.52 -20.12 -10.13
CA TYR A 139 40.86 -20.14 -9.55
C TYR A 139 41.27 -21.51 -8.98
N MET A 140 40.33 -22.25 -8.37
CA MET A 140 40.55 -23.60 -7.80
C MET A 140 40.44 -24.75 -8.80
N SER A 141 39.94 -24.50 -10.01
CA SER A 141 39.88 -25.49 -11.11
C SER A 141 41.07 -25.37 -12.07
N ASP A 142 41.91 -24.35 -11.92
CA ASP A 142 43.17 -24.22 -12.64
C ASP A 142 44.18 -25.30 -12.22
N PRO A 143 44.75 -26.10 -13.15
CA PRO A 143 45.67 -27.19 -12.84
C PRO A 143 46.94 -26.78 -12.08
N GLU A 144 47.49 -25.58 -12.32
CA GLU A 144 48.70 -25.09 -11.64
C GLU A 144 48.39 -24.70 -10.19
N ASN A 145 47.23 -24.07 -9.96
CA ASN A 145 46.79 -23.71 -8.61
C ASN A 145 46.38 -24.94 -7.79
N GLN A 146 45.82 -25.98 -8.42
CA GLN A 146 45.55 -27.26 -7.75
C GLN A 146 46.84 -27.96 -7.29
N ALA A 147 47.90 -27.92 -8.10
CA ALA A 147 49.19 -28.49 -7.73
C ALA A 147 49.80 -27.76 -6.51
N MET A 148 49.72 -26.42 -6.49
CA MET A 148 50.19 -25.59 -5.36
C MET A 148 49.40 -25.89 -4.07
N LEU A 149 48.07 -26.00 -4.14
CA LEU A 149 47.21 -26.29 -2.99
C LEU A 149 47.42 -27.72 -2.44
N ASN A 150 47.68 -28.69 -3.32
CA ASN A 150 48.03 -30.05 -2.91
C ASN A 150 49.39 -30.11 -2.21
N LEU A 151 50.39 -29.39 -2.72
CA LEU A 151 51.70 -29.26 -2.08
C LEU A 151 51.59 -28.61 -0.69
N MET A 152 50.75 -27.59 -0.54
CA MET A 152 50.49 -26.93 0.74
C MET A 152 49.77 -27.86 1.75
N ARG A 153 48.87 -28.74 1.28
CA ARG A 153 48.27 -29.80 2.12
C ARG A 153 49.28 -30.85 2.55
N GLU A 154 50.13 -31.31 1.65
CA GLU A 154 51.17 -32.31 1.96
C GLU A 154 52.22 -31.79 2.95
N GLN A 155 52.49 -30.48 2.92
CA GLN A 155 53.37 -29.80 3.89
C GLN A 155 52.68 -29.41 5.20
N GLY A 156 51.39 -29.74 5.38
CA GLY A 156 50.65 -29.49 6.62
C GLY A 156 50.34 -28.02 6.90
N LEU A 157 50.36 -27.16 5.88
CA LEU A 157 50.09 -25.72 5.98
C LEU A 157 48.59 -25.39 5.86
N LEU A 158 47.72 -26.37 5.63
CA LEU A 158 46.26 -26.26 5.53
C LEU A 158 45.61 -27.41 6.33
N ASP A 159 44.53 -27.13 7.06
CA ASP A 159 43.78 -28.15 7.81
C ASP A 159 42.70 -28.84 6.95
N ASN A 160 42.17 -29.97 7.45
CA ASN A 160 41.17 -30.80 6.76
C ASN A 160 39.75 -30.21 6.75
N GLN A 161 39.54 -29.08 7.43
CA GLN A 161 38.26 -28.38 7.46
C GLN A 161 38.33 -27.21 6.48
N GLY A 162 38.35 -27.52 5.18
CA GLY A 162 38.31 -26.50 4.13
C GLY A 162 37.22 -25.47 4.45
N MET A 163 37.63 -24.21 4.60
CA MET A 163 36.78 -23.08 5.02
C MET A 163 35.43 -23.06 4.29
N LEU A 164 34.42 -23.57 4.98
CA LEU A 164 33.04 -23.16 4.84
C LEU A 164 32.70 -22.42 6.14
N ASP A 165 32.98 -21.13 6.15
CA ASP A 165 32.26 -20.24 7.04
C ASP A 165 30.77 -20.37 6.69
N ASN A 166 29.97 -20.64 7.71
CA ASN A 166 28.52 -20.63 7.67
C ASN A 166 28.04 -19.26 7.13
N ILE A 167 27.51 -19.23 5.91
CA ILE A 167 26.76 -18.06 5.43
C ILE A 167 25.27 -18.41 5.56
N ASP A 168 24.60 -17.70 6.47
CA ASP A 168 23.16 -17.77 6.69
C ASP A 168 22.43 -17.27 5.43
N ILE A 169 21.51 -18.07 4.89
CA ILE A 169 20.75 -17.77 3.66
C ILE A 169 19.90 -16.49 3.82
N LYS A 170 19.67 -16.04 5.05
CA LYS A 170 18.93 -14.82 5.36
C LYS A 170 19.62 -13.52 4.91
N ASP A 171 20.94 -13.55 4.70
CA ASP A 171 21.73 -12.32 4.48
C ASP A 171 22.12 -12.05 3.01
N ASP A 172 21.66 -12.88 2.05
CA ASP A 172 21.93 -12.65 0.62
C ASP A 172 20.71 -12.86 -0.30
N PRO A 173 19.75 -11.91 -0.28
CA PRO A 173 18.57 -11.93 -1.15
C PRO A 173 18.87 -11.53 -2.61
N VAL A 174 20.09 -11.08 -2.92
CA VAL A 174 20.46 -10.51 -4.23
C VAL A 174 20.70 -11.60 -5.27
N HIS A 175 20.83 -12.86 -4.86
CA HIS A 175 21.19 -13.98 -5.73
C HIS A 175 20.15 -15.11 -5.76
N LEU A 176 18.88 -14.79 -5.53
CA LEU A 176 17.74 -15.71 -5.63
C LEU A 176 17.04 -15.55 -6.99
N GLU A 177 16.94 -16.62 -7.79
CA GLU A 177 16.17 -16.61 -9.05
C GLU A 177 14.99 -17.60 -9.00
N PRO A 178 13.77 -17.19 -9.41
CA PRO A 178 12.66 -18.11 -9.69
C PRO A 178 12.91 -18.87 -11.00
N PHE A 179 12.60 -20.16 -11.03
CA PHE A 179 12.81 -21.04 -12.19
C PHE A 179 11.49 -21.24 -12.98
N PHE A 180 11.45 -20.93 -14.28
CA PHE A 180 10.31 -21.24 -15.16
C PHE A 180 10.77 -21.97 -16.44
N THR A 181 9.89 -22.74 -17.14
CA THR A 181 10.24 -23.56 -18.34
C THR A 181 9.20 -23.60 -19.49
N VAL A 182 9.70 -23.72 -20.75
CA VAL A 182 9.16 -23.99 -22.14
C VAL A 182 7.77 -23.46 -22.57
N GLU A 183 6.83 -23.36 -21.64
CA GLU A 183 5.64 -22.51 -21.72
C GLU A 183 5.64 -21.50 -20.55
N GLU A 184 6.81 -21.17 -19.96
CA GLU A 184 7.07 -19.95 -19.17
C GLU A 184 6.26 -18.82 -19.72
N SER A 185 6.20 -18.55 -21.03
CA SER A 185 6.36 -19.24 -22.34
C SER A 185 5.05 -19.55 -23.09
N LYS A 186 3.92 -19.33 -22.42
CA LYS A 186 2.71 -18.61 -22.89
C LYS A 186 2.49 -17.41 -21.96
N LEU A 187 3.55 -16.61 -21.81
CA LEU A 187 3.81 -15.60 -20.78
C LEU A 187 2.66 -14.59 -20.65
N PHE A 188 2.07 -14.50 -19.45
CA PHE A 188 1.21 -13.39 -19.02
C PHE A 188 -0.22 -13.28 -19.58
N LYS A 189 -0.96 -14.38 -19.82
CA LYS A 189 -2.44 -14.29 -19.74
C LYS A 189 -2.81 -13.88 -18.30
N MET A 190 -3.13 -12.61 -18.03
CA MET A 190 -3.16 -12.10 -16.65
C MET A 190 -4.24 -12.76 -15.78
N ASN A 191 -3.82 -13.60 -14.82
CA ASN A 191 -4.36 -13.59 -13.45
C ASN A 191 -3.47 -14.32 -12.40
N PRO A 192 -2.24 -13.85 -12.11
CA PRO A 192 -1.77 -13.81 -10.72
C PRO A 192 -2.56 -12.73 -9.96
N ASP A 193 -2.31 -12.51 -8.67
CA ASP A 193 -2.91 -11.41 -7.89
C ASP A 193 -2.51 -9.98 -8.37
N ILE A 194 -2.31 -9.78 -9.67
CA ILE A 194 -1.78 -8.57 -10.31
C ILE A 194 -2.63 -8.17 -11.52
N MET A 195 -2.61 -6.89 -11.86
CA MET A 195 -3.30 -6.29 -13.00
C MET A 195 -2.37 -5.33 -13.74
N LEU A 196 -2.41 -5.32 -15.08
CA LEU A 196 -1.72 -4.33 -15.91
C LEU A 196 -2.74 -3.27 -16.27
N LEU A 197 -2.50 -2.04 -15.82
CA LEU A 197 -3.29 -0.88 -16.15
C LEU A 197 -2.56 -0.06 -17.20
N HIS A 198 -3.27 0.29 -18.26
CA HIS A 198 -2.90 1.40 -19.11
C HIS A 198 -3.65 2.63 -18.64
N ILE A 199 -2.93 3.68 -18.27
CA ILE A 199 -3.49 4.95 -17.84
C ILE A 199 -3.00 6.00 -18.83
N GLU A 200 -3.92 6.67 -19.52
CA GLU A 200 -3.61 7.67 -20.54
C GLU A 200 -4.39 8.94 -20.24
N LEU A 201 -3.72 10.09 -20.41
CA LEU A 201 -4.34 11.40 -20.32
C LEU A 201 -5.27 11.60 -21.53
N ASP A 202 -6.51 12.04 -21.28
CA ASP A 202 -7.54 12.15 -22.31
C ASP A 202 -7.26 13.30 -23.29
N ASP A 203 -6.64 14.38 -22.82
CA ASP A 203 -6.23 15.50 -23.66
C ASP A 203 -5.10 15.11 -24.62
N GLU A 204 -5.32 15.27 -25.92
CA GLU A 204 -4.30 15.02 -26.93
C GLU A 204 -3.25 16.15 -26.96
N ILE A 205 -1.97 15.78 -27.02
CA ILE A 205 -0.90 16.74 -27.26
C ILE A 205 -0.77 17.01 -28.77
N PRO A 206 -0.77 18.28 -29.21
CA PRO A 206 -0.54 18.66 -30.60
C PRO A 206 0.73 18.01 -31.15
N GLU A 207 0.70 17.56 -32.41
CA GLU A 207 1.79 16.78 -33.01
C GLU A 207 3.15 17.50 -32.94
N GLU A 208 3.14 18.83 -33.12
CA GLU A 208 4.33 19.69 -32.99
C GLU A 208 4.93 19.75 -31.58
N ASP A 209 4.14 19.50 -30.53
CA ASP A 209 4.56 19.59 -29.13
C ASP A 209 4.86 18.23 -28.49
N ARG A 210 4.59 17.11 -29.18
CA ARG A 210 4.82 15.77 -28.63
C ARG A 210 6.27 15.55 -28.23
N ALA A 211 7.22 15.95 -29.07
CA ALA A 211 8.64 15.84 -28.78
C ALA A 211 9.05 16.71 -27.57
N LEU A 212 8.46 17.90 -27.43
CA LEU A 212 8.67 18.78 -26.28
C LEU A 212 8.20 18.11 -24.98
N CYS A 213 7.04 17.46 -25.03
CA CYS A 213 6.42 16.75 -23.93
C CYS A 213 7.01 15.36 -23.69
N GLY A 214 7.95 14.89 -24.52
CA GLY A 214 8.58 13.58 -24.41
C GLY A 214 7.65 12.40 -24.81
N VAL A 215 6.63 12.66 -25.63
CA VAL A 215 5.69 11.66 -26.16
C VAL A 215 6.24 11.09 -27.46
N GLU A 216 6.44 9.77 -27.50
CA GLU A 216 7.05 9.04 -28.62
C GLU A 216 6.11 8.01 -29.27
N HIS A 217 5.18 7.42 -28.52
CA HIS A 217 4.39 6.27 -28.98
C HIS A 217 2.90 6.58 -29.16
N GLY A 218 2.35 7.47 -28.33
CA GLY A 218 0.94 7.83 -28.29
C GLY A 218 0.62 9.22 -28.84
N LYS A 219 -0.58 9.68 -28.51
CA LYS A 219 -1.01 11.07 -28.74
C LYS A 219 -0.96 11.91 -27.47
N SER A 220 -0.86 11.27 -26.32
CA SER A 220 -0.80 11.92 -25.01
C SER A 220 0.17 11.19 -24.07
N ILE A 221 0.21 11.65 -22.82
CA ILE A 221 1.05 11.10 -21.76
C ILE A 221 0.38 9.84 -21.21
N SER A 222 1.12 8.74 -21.17
CA SER A 222 0.58 7.45 -20.72
C SER A 222 1.54 6.67 -19.83
N ARG A 223 1.00 5.80 -18.98
CA ARG A 223 1.71 4.91 -18.08
C ARG A 223 1.11 3.51 -18.14
N ASP A 224 1.98 2.53 -18.32
CA ASP A 224 1.63 1.11 -18.22
C ASP A 224 2.13 0.59 -16.88
N ILE A 225 1.22 0.41 -15.94
CA ILE A 225 1.53 0.13 -14.53
C ILE A 225 1.04 -1.26 -14.15
N LEU A 226 1.94 -2.06 -13.61
CA LEU A 226 1.62 -3.34 -13.00
C LEU A 226 1.31 -3.11 -11.52
N VAL A 227 0.11 -3.51 -11.08
CA VAL A 227 -0.40 -3.32 -9.72
C VAL A 227 -0.88 -4.65 -9.14
N HIS A 228 -1.09 -4.70 -7.82
CA HIS A 228 -1.80 -5.82 -7.20
C HIS A 228 -3.31 -5.65 -7.43
N GLN A 229 -4.04 -6.72 -7.79
CA GLN A 229 -5.46 -6.61 -8.17
C GLN A 229 -6.36 -6.14 -7.02
N ASN A 230 -5.98 -6.45 -5.78
CA ASN A 230 -6.67 -6.00 -4.57
C ASN A 230 -6.31 -4.58 -4.10
N LEU A 231 -5.50 -3.83 -4.85
CA LEU A 231 -5.21 -2.42 -4.55
C LEU A 231 -6.53 -1.63 -4.59
N PRO A 232 -6.95 -0.96 -3.51
CA PRO A 232 -8.12 -0.07 -3.51
C PRO A 232 -7.93 1.12 -4.45
N LEU A 233 -9.02 1.65 -5.01
CA LEU A 233 -8.95 2.84 -5.86
C LEU A 233 -8.40 4.06 -5.10
N HIS A 234 -8.71 4.17 -3.81
CA HIS A 234 -8.11 5.20 -2.93
C HIS A 234 -6.58 5.14 -2.96
N ASN A 235 -6.01 3.93 -2.92
CA ASN A 235 -4.56 3.76 -2.98
C ASN A 235 -4.03 3.89 -4.42
N LEU A 236 -4.85 3.61 -5.44
CA LEU A 236 -4.52 3.83 -6.84
C LEU A 236 -4.35 5.33 -7.16
N HIS A 237 -5.12 6.22 -6.52
CA HIS A 237 -4.91 7.67 -6.62
C HIS A 237 -3.45 8.06 -6.35
N TYR A 238 -2.88 7.59 -5.24
CA TYR A 238 -1.47 7.86 -4.90
C TYR A 238 -0.48 7.25 -5.91
N VAL A 239 -0.82 6.11 -6.52
CA VAL A 239 -0.02 5.53 -7.62
C VAL A 239 -0.03 6.44 -8.83
N ILE A 240 -1.22 6.94 -9.22
CA ILE A 240 -1.38 7.87 -10.34
C ILE A 240 -0.58 9.14 -10.07
N ASN A 241 -0.72 9.74 -8.89
CA ASN A 241 0.04 10.92 -8.49
C ASN A 241 1.54 10.71 -8.67
N GLN A 242 2.09 9.61 -8.15
CA GLN A 242 3.52 9.34 -8.30
C GLN A 242 3.94 9.01 -9.73
N ALA A 243 3.09 8.32 -10.51
CA ALA A 243 3.40 7.93 -11.87
C ALA A 243 3.38 9.11 -12.85
N PHE A 244 2.52 10.10 -12.61
CA PHE A 244 2.36 11.28 -13.45
C PHE A 244 3.07 12.51 -12.91
N GLY A 245 3.48 12.54 -11.64
CA GLY A 245 4.30 13.61 -11.06
C GLY A 245 3.56 14.58 -10.13
N PHE A 246 2.29 14.32 -9.82
CA PHE A 246 1.49 15.12 -8.91
C PHE A 246 1.88 14.93 -7.44
N THR A 247 1.54 15.93 -6.65
CA THR A 247 1.92 16.05 -5.24
C THR A 247 0.81 15.73 -4.25
N ASN A 248 -0.38 15.31 -4.72
CA ASN A 248 -1.56 15.01 -3.88
C ASN A 248 -2.15 16.26 -3.21
N SER A 249 -2.13 17.40 -3.89
CA SER A 249 -2.58 18.69 -3.37
C SER A 249 -4.02 19.06 -3.77
N HIS A 250 -4.64 18.29 -4.66
CA HIS A 250 -5.96 18.57 -5.22
C HIS A 250 -6.95 17.41 -5.01
N MET A 251 -8.24 17.74 -5.11
CA MET A 251 -9.31 16.75 -5.12
C MET A 251 -9.26 15.87 -6.38
N HIS A 252 -9.80 14.66 -6.24
CA HIS A 252 -9.94 13.71 -7.34
C HIS A 252 -11.24 12.94 -7.26
N GLU A 253 -11.59 12.29 -8.36
CA GLU A 253 -12.68 11.32 -8.39
C GLU A 253 -12.45 10.24 -9.44
N PHE A 254 -13.07 9.08 -9.21
CA PHE A 254 -13.18 8.01 -10.20
C PHE A 254 -14.62 7.93 -10.69
N GLU A 255 -14.81 7.71 -11.99
CA GLU A 255 -16.11 7.60 -12.63
C GLU A 255 -16.18 6.40 -13.58
N LEU A 256 -17.39 5.89 -13.78
CA LEU A 256 -17.67 4.89 -14.82
C LEU A 256 -17.86 5.59 -16.16
N SER A 257 -17.52 4.90 -17.26
CA SER A 257 -17.96 5.32 -18.58
C SER A 257 -19.49 5.43 -18.63
N SER A 258 -20.01 6.33 -19.47
CA SER A 258 -21.46 6.48 -19.65
C SER A 258 -22.15 5.17 -20.06
N VAL A 259 -21.42 4.28 -20.76
CA VAL A 259 -21.87 2.95 -21.17
C VAL A 259 -21.99 2.03 -19.95
N ASP A 260 -20.96 1.96 -19.11
CA ASP A 260 -20.93 1.08 -17.94
C ASP A 260 -21.87 1.57 -16.83
N LEU A 261 -21.97 2.89 -16.62
CA LEU A 261 -22.97 3.50 -15.74
C LEU A 261 -24.38 3.12 -16.17
N LYS A 262 -24.69 3.25 -17.47
CA LYS A 262 -26.01 2.88 -18.00
C LYS A 262 -26.26 1.38 -17.90
N TRP A 263 -25.24 0.56 -18.13
CA TRP A 263 -25.32 -0.89 -18.01
C TRP A 263 -25.65 -1.32 -16.58
N VAL A 264 -24.83 -0.90 -15.60
CA VAL A 264 -24.97 -1.35 -14.20
C VAL A 264 -26.24 -0.82 -13.54
N THR A 265 -26.73 0.34 -13.96
CA THR A 265 -27.98 0.93 -13.43
C THR A 265 -29.22 0.58 -14.27
N ALA A 266 -29.07 0.01 -15.46
CA ALA A 266 -30.10 -0.03 -16.49
C ALA A 266 -30.76 1.36 -16.75
N GLY A 267 -30.06 2.47 -16.48
CA GLY A 267 -30.57 3.84 -16.58
C GLY A 267 -31.61 4.22 -15.51
N LYS A 268 -31.74 3.45 -14.42
CA LYS A 268 -32.80 3.63 -13.42
C LYS A 268 -32.23 4.12 -12.08
N VAL A 269 -32.86 5.16 -11.53
CA VAL A 269 -32.53 5.71 -10.19
C VAL A 269 -32.63 4.64 -9.09
N GLU A 270 -33.60 3.73 -9.17
CA GLU A 270 -33.76 2.66 -8.18
C GLU A 270 -32.60 1.67 -8.18
N ASN A 271 -31.97 1.43 -9.34
CA ASN A 271 -30.82 0.56 -9.42
C ASN A 271 -29.56 1.28 -8.95
N TRP A 272 -29.37 2.55 -9.32
CA TRP A 272 -28.32 3.41 -8.75
C TRP A 272 -28.40 3.42 -7.21
N LYS A 273 -29.59 3.64 -6.64
CA LYS A 273 -29.80 3.68 -5.18
C LYS A 273 -29.33 2.39 -4.48
N LYS A 274 -29.52 1.22 -5.10
CA LYS A 274 -29.05 -0.08 -4.55
C LYS A 274 -27.53 -0.21 -4.53
N LEU A 275 -26.84 0.55 -5.38
CA LEU A 275 -25.40 0.51 -5.58
C LEU A 275 -24.66 1.59 -4.78
N VAL A 276 -25.37 2.53 -4.16
CA VAL A 276 -24.79 3.52 -3.23
C VAL A 276 -24.21 2.79 -2.01
N GLY A 277 -22.98 3.13 -1.64
CA GLY A 277 -22.17 2.44 -0.63
C GLY A 277 -21.46 1.18 -1.14
N LEU A 278 -21.75 0.71 -2.36
CA LEU A 278 -21.08 -0.42 -3.01
C LEU A 278 -20.19 0.06 -4.15
N VAL A 279 -20.83 0.47 -5.23
CA VAL A 279 -20.20 0.96 -6.45
C VAL A 279 -20.06 2.47 -6.42
N PHE A 280 -21.06 3.18 -5.88
CA PHE A 280 -21.04 4.64 -5.80
C PHE A 280 -20.81 5.10 -4.36
N LYS A 281 -20.10 6.21 -4.20
CA LYS A 281 -19.96 6.87 -2.89
C LYS A 281 -21.33 7.26 -2.34
N ASN A 282 -21.43 7.39 -1.01
CA ASN A 282 -22.61 7.98 -0.39
C ASN A 282 -22.66 9.48 -0.74
N PRO A 283 -23.62 9.97 -1.54
CA PRO A 283 -23.67 11.38 -1.95
C PRO A 283 -24.12 12.34 -0.84
N LEU A 284 -24.42 11.80 0.35
CA LEU A 284 -24.75 12.58 1.56
C LEU A 284 -23.63 12.56 2.60
N ARG A 285 -22.49 11.90 2.33
CA ARG A 285 -21.39 11.83 3.29
C ARG A 285 -20.72 13.19 3.44
N ASP A 286 -20.06 13.35 4.57
CA ASP A 286 -19.20 14.50 4.82
C ASP A 286 -17.92 14.37 3.98
N GLU A 287 -17.63 15.37 3.15
CA GLU A 287 -16.44 15.40 2.29
C GLU A 287 -15.16 15.56 3.10
N ASP A 288 -15.24 16.08 4.33
CA ASP A 288 -14.07 16.15 5.23
C ASP A 288 -13.51 14.75 5.55
N LEU A 289 -14.32 13.68 5.39
CA LEU A 289 -13.89 12.30 5.55
C LEU A 289 -13.03 11.78 4.40
N ASP A 290 -12.92 12.48 3.27
CA ASP A 290 -12.04 12.09 2.15
C ASP A 290 -10.56 12.22 2.50
N PHE A 291 -10.21 13.09 3.44
CA PHE A 291 -8.83 13.40 3.84
C PHE A 291 -8.39 12.65 5.09
N TRP A 292 -9.11 11.59 5.48
CA TRP A 292 -8.87 10.81 6.69
C TRP A 292 -7.45 10.22 6.79
N ASP A 293 -6.79 10.00 5.66
CA ASP A 293 -5.42 9.48 5.60
C ASP A 293 -4.38 10.51 5.17
N ASP A 294 -4.69 11.80 5.16
CA ASP A 294 -3.67 12.87 5.09
C ASP A 294 -2.97 13.07 6.45
N ASP A 295 -2.26 12.02 6.87
CA ASP A 295 -1.57 11.89 8.15
C ASP A 295 -0.09 12.29 8.05
N TYR A 296 0.27 13.21 7.14
CA TYR A 296 1.66 13.60 6.95
C TYR A 296 2.18 14.47 8.11
N GLU A 297 2.77 13.83 9.11
CA GLU A 297 3.36 14.48 10.29
C GLU A 297 4.82 14.94 10.09
N GLY A 298 5.39 14.76 8.89
CA GLY A 298 6.75 15.16 8.52
C GLY A 298 7.68 14.02 8.11
N GLY A 299 8.90 14.37 7.69
CA GLY A 299 9.89 13.41 7.18
C GLY A 299 10.09 13.51 5.67
N SER A 300 10.16 12.37 4.97
CA SER A 300 10.31 12.35 3.51
C SER A 300 8.94 12.22 2.85
N PRO A 301 8.43 13.25 2.14
CA PRO A 301 7.14 13.17 1.45
C PRO A 301 7.06 12.00 0.48
N LYS A 302 8.17 11.68 -0.20
CA LYS A 302 8.26 10.54 -1.11
C LYS A 302 8.08 9.19 -0.42
N LYS A 303 8.63 9.04 0.78
CA LYS A 303 8.48 7.81 1.57
C LYS A 303 7.06 7.68 2.10
N TRP A 304 6.46 8.79 2.51
CA TRP A 304 5.08 8.85 2.96
C TRP A 304 4.11 8.50 1.82
N MET A 305 4.18 9.20 0.67
CA MET A 305 3.40 8.89 -0.54
C MET A 305 3.53 7.41 -0.90
N ARG A 306 4.76 6.88 -0.90
CA ARG A 306 5.00 5.46 -1.19
C ARG A 306 4.27 4.52 -0.24
N SER A 307 4.24 4.85 1.06
CA SER A 307 3.58 4.01 2.05
C SER A 307 2.07 3.87 1.83
N LYS A 308 1.45 4.85 1.12
CA LYS A 308 0.02 4.83 0.80
C LYS A 308 -0.36 3.77 -0.22
N TYR A 309 0.54 3.33 -1.10
CA TYR A 309 0.22 2.33 -2.12
C TYR A 309 1.11 1.08 -2.09
N THR A 310 2.02 0.98 -1.13
CA THR A 310 2.80 -0.24 -0.90
C THR A 310 2.17 -1.08 0.20
N GLY A 311 1.69 -2.27 -0.17
CA GLY A 311 1.09 -3.24 0.74
C GLY A 311 2.12 -4.10 1.49
N PRO A 312 1.67 -5.04 2.33
CA PRO A 312 0.50 -5.88 2.08
C PRO A 312 -0.82 -5.44 2.72
N GLY A 313 -0.84 -4.35 3.50
CA GLY A 313 -2.02 -3.88 4.22
C GLY A 313 -2.56 -2.56 3.67
N TYR A 314 -3.21 -2.59 2.50
CA TYR A 314 -3.97 -1.44 2.02
C TYR A 314 -5.00 -1.04 3.07
N VAL A 315 -4.94 0.21 3.56
CA VAL A 315 -5.85 0.71 4.58
C VAL A 315 -7.04 1.33 3.85
N LYS A 316 -8.24 0.78 4.10
CA LYS A 316 -9.50 1.33 3.60
C LYS A 316 -10.09 2.28 4.64
N CYS A 317 -10.80 3.32 4.20
CA CYS A 317 -11.57 4.17 5.10
C CYS A 317 -12.64 3.34 5.82
N TYR A 318 -12.75 3.48 7.14
CA TYR A 318 -13.67 2.69 7.98
C TYR A 318 -15.14 3.11 7.78
N GLU A 319 -15.39 4.36 7.45
CA GLU A 319 -16.75 4.94 7.43
C GLU A 319 -17.44 4.84 6.06
N GLU A 320 -16.74 4.33 5.04
CA GLU A 320 -17.24 4.17 3.67
C GLU A 320 -17.78 2.75 3.36
N GLY A 321 -17.76 1.87 4.36
CA GLY A 321 -18.28 0.51 4.26
C GLY A 321 -19.78 0.49 3.94
N TYR A 322 -20.18 -0.39 3.03
CA TYR A 322 -21.56 -0.54 2.59
C TYR A 322 -22.55 -0.64 3.76
N ARG A 323 -22.22 -1.43 4.78
CA ARG A 323 -23.11 -1.70 5.93
C ARG A 323 -23.43 -0.43 6.73
N ASN A 324 -22.45 0.44 6.95
CA ASN A 324 -22.64 1.73 7.60
C ASN A 324 -23.49 2.65 6.71
N VAL A 325 -23.14 2.74 5.42
CA VAL A 325 -23.86 3.59 4.46
C VAL A 325 -25.34 3.20 4.37
N ILE A 326 -25.69 1.91 4.27
CA ILE A 326 -27.10 1.51 4.20
C ILE A 326 -27.85 1.75 5.52
N GLN A 327 -27.16 1.65 6.66
CA GLN A 327 -27.75 1.93 7.96
C GLN A 327 -28.11 3.43 8.08
N GLU A 328 -27.19 4.30 7.66
CA GLU A 328 -27.41 5.75 7.60
C GLU A 328 -28.51 6.13 6.60
N LEU A 329 -28.50 5.50 5.43
CA LEU A 329 -29.45 5.77 4.35
C LEU A 329 -30.82 5.09 4.54
N GLY A 330 -31.08 4.41 5.67
CA GLY A 330 -32.23 3.52 5.84
C GLY A 330 -33.60 4.09 5.42
N ASN A 331 -33.88 5.37 5.73
CA ASN A 331 -35.13 6.05 5.34
C ASN A 331 -34.94 7.08 4.20
N TRP A 332 -33.79 7.06 3.54
CA TRP A 332 -33.46 8.02 2.50
C TRP A 332 -34.39 7.88 1.29
N LYS A 333 -35.07 8.98 0.95
CA LYS A 333 -35.99 9.06 -0.19
C LYS A 333 -35.37 9.89 -1.31
N VAL A 334 -34.92 9.20 -2.34
CA VAL A 334 -34.44 9.82 -3.57
C VAL A 334 -35.65 10.23 -4.41
N LYS A 335 -35.81 11.53 -4.65
CA LYS A 335 -36.91 12.08 -5.48
C LYS A 335 -36.37 12.55 -6.84
N ALA A 336 -35.78 11.65 -7.61
CA ALA A 336 -35.30 11.89 -8.97
C ALA A 336 -36.02 10.95 -9.95
N LYS A 337 -36.35 11.43 -11.14
CA LYS A 337 -37.03 10.66 -12.19
C LYS A 337 -36.05 10.03 -13.19
N SER A 338 -34.85 10.59 -13.31
CA SER A 338 -33.79 10.11 -14.18
C SER A 338 -32.44 10.20 -13.46
N LEU A 339 -31.42 9.55 -14.01
CA LEU A 339 -30.05 9.70 -13.52
C LEU A 339 -29.55 11.14 -13.71
N GLU A 340 -29.87 11.79 -14.83
CA GLU A 340 -29.51 13.19 -15.09
C GLU A 340 -30.04 14.14 -14.01
N GLU A 341 -31.26 13.92 -13.51
CA GLU A 341 -31.79 14.71 -12.39
C GLU A 341 -31.00 14.56 -11.08
N LEU A 342 -30.19 13.49 -10.92
CA LEU A 342 -29.35 13.32 -9.73
C LEU A 342 -28.19 14.31 -9.70
N LEU A 343 -27.59 14.64 -10.85
CA LEU A 343 -26.47 15.59 -10.93
C LEU A 343 -26.82 16.97 -10.37
N HIS A 344 -28.08 17.37 -10.49
CA HIS A 344 -28.56 18.67 -9.98
C HIS A 344 -29.08 18.61 -8.53
N LYS A 345 -29.03 17.45 -7.88
CA LYS A 345 -29.60 17.24 -6.53
C LYS A 345 -28.58 17.18 -5.43
N TYR A 346 -27.34 16.85 -5.77
CA TYR A 346 -26.24 16.69 -4.82
C TYR A 346 -25.17 17.71 -5.15
N GLU A 347 -24.47 18.18 -4.11
CA GLU A 347 -23.33 19.08 -4.27
C GLU A 347 -22.14 18.30 -4.85
N SER A 348 -21.93 17.08 -4.37
CA SER A 348 -20.99 16.12 -4.93
C SER A 348 -21.57 15.32 -6.09
N ASN A 349 -20.68 14.79 -6.92
CA ASN A 349 -21.03 13.91 -8.03
C ASN A 349 -21.67 12.60 -7.51
N PRO A 350 -22.97 12.33 -7.78
CA PRO A 350 -23.65 11.13 -7.33
C PRO A 350 -23.19 9.84 -8.02
N PHE A 351 -22.36 9.95 -9.06
CA PHE A 351 -21.82 8.81 -9.82
C PHE A 351 -20.34 8.54 -9.54
N SER A 352 -19.73 9.30 -8.62
CA SER A 352 -18.38 9.03 -8.15
C SER A 352 -18.29 7.62 -7.57
N VAL A 353 -17.31 6.85 -8.07
CA VAL A 353 -17.09 5.45 -7.71
C VAL A 353 -16.56 5.35 -6.28
N ASN A 354 -17.05 4.36 -5.53
CA ASN A 354 -16.63 4.12 -4.15
C ASN A 354 -15.18 3.62 -4.12
N GLU A 355 -14.28 4.42 -3.55
CA GLU A 355 -12.84 4.18 -3.60
C GLU A 355 -12.35 3.08 -2.64
N VAL A 356 -13.26 2.57 -1.79
CA VAL A 356 -13.09 1.35 -0.99
C VAL A 356 -12.97 0.09 -1.87
N LEU A 357 -13.50 0.14 -3.11
CA LEU A 357 -13.40 -0.96 -4.05
C LEU A 357 -11.95 -1.18 -4.47
N SER A 358 -11.54 -2.45 -4.53
CA SER A 358 -10.32 -2.81 -5.23
C SER A 358 -10.51 -2.70 -6.73
N ILE A 359 -9.41 -2.55 -7.46
CA ILE A 359 -9.43 -2.54 -8.93
C ILE A 359 -10.11 -3.81 -9.47
N TYR A 360 -9.85 -4.97 -8.86
CA TYR A 360 -10.52 -6.23 -9.19
C TYR A 360 -12.05 -6.19 -9.04
N ASN A 361 -12.56 -5.41 -8.08
CA ASN A 361 -13.98 -5.34 -7.80
C ASN A 361 -14.75 -4.41 -8.76
N ILE A 362 -14.05 -3.71 -9.65
CA ILE A 362 -14.66 -2.75 -10.56
C ILE A 362 -14.31 -3.01 -12.03
N LEU A 363 -13.04 -3.25 -12.37
CA LEU A 363 -12.61 -3.50 -13.75
C LEU A 363 -12.83 -4.96 -14.17
N GLU A 364 -13.37 -5.16 -15.37
CA GLU A 364 -13.56 -6.47 -16.00
C GLU A 364 -12.21 -7.02 -16.50
N LEU A 365 -11.74 -8.09 -15.87
CA LEU A 365 -10.44 -8.71 -16.17
C LEU A 365 -10.45 -9.69 -17.35
N ASP A 366 -11.59 -10.34 -17.59
CA ASP A 366 -11.71 -11.35 -18.64
C ASP A 366 -12.85 -10.99 -19.59
N PRO A 367 -12.55 -10.28 -20.70
CA PRO A 367 -13.55 -9.91 -21.69
C PRO A 367 -14.13 -11.13 -22.44
N SER A 368 -13.56 -12.33 -22.24
CA SER A 368 -14.03 -13.57 -22.85
C SER A 368 -15.32 -14.09 -22.22
N TYR A 369 -15.65 -13.65 -21.00
CA TYR A 369 -16.84 -14.07 -20.26
C TYR A 369 -17.69 -12.85 -19.84
N PRO A 370 -18.28 -12.12 -20.81
CA PRO A 370 -19.11 -10.96 -20.50
C PRO A 370 -20.35 -11.41 -19.73
N ARG A 371 -20.52 -10.87 -18.53
CA ARG A 371 -21.64 -11.19 -17.63
C ARG A 371 -22.93 -10.54 -18.12
N SER A 372 -24.05 -11.23 -17.91
CA SER A 372 -25.34 -10.59 -18.09
C SER A 372 -25.67 -9.66 -16.90
N PHE A 373 -26.56 -8.70 -17.14
CA PHE A 373 -27.07 -7.81 -16.10
C PHE A 373 -27.69 -8.58 -14.92
N ASP A 374 -28.42 -9.66 -15.21
CA ASP A 374 -29.09 -10.45 -14.19
C ASP A 374 -28.07 -11.23 -13.35
N GLU A 375 -27.08 -11.87 -13.97
CA GLU A 375 -25.98 -12.56 -13.27
C GLU A 375 -25.19 -11.62 -12.34
N PHE A 376 -24.98 -10.36 -12.75
CA PHE A 376 -24.31 -9.36 -11.91
C PHE A 376 -25.10 -9.10 -10.62
N TYR A 377 -26.41 -8.87 -10.73
CA TYR A 377 -27.25 -8.59 -9.58
C TYR A 377 -27.51 -9.82 -8.69
N GLU A 378 -27.55 -11.03 -9.27
CA GLU A 378 -27.64 -12.28 -8.51
C GLU A 378 -26.41 -12.45 -7.61
N VAL A 379 -25.21 -12.35 -8.18
CA VAL A 379 -23.94 -12.44 -7.42
C VAL A 379 -23.83 -11.32 -6.39
N LEU A 380 -24.24 -10.11 -6.73
CA LEU A 380 -24.23 -8.98 -5.80
C LEU A 380 -25.16 -9.24 -4.60
N ALA A 381 -26.35 -9.78 -4.83
CA ALA A 381 -27.30 -10.09 -3.77
C ALA A 381 -26.75 -11.18 -2.83
N GLU A 382 -26.18 -12.25 -3.38
CA GLU A 382 -25.53 -13.31 -2.59
C GLU A 382 -24.41 -12.74 -1.70
N ASN A 383 -23.57 -11.86 -2.24
CA ASN A 383 -22.48 -11.24 -1.49
C ASN A 383 -22.97 -10.31 -0.37
N ILE A 384 -24.08 -9.58 -0.59
CA ILE A 384 -24.70 -8.73 0.43
C ILE A 384 -25.27 -9.59 1.57
N GLU A 385 -25.95 -10.69 1.23
CA GLU A 385 -26.49 -11.63 2.21
C GLU A 385 -25.39 -12.26 3.06
N ASP A 386 -24.29 -12.70 2.42
CA ASP A 386 -23.12 -13.26 3.09
C ASP A 386 -22.47 -12.23 4.03
N ALA A 387 -22.23 -11.02 3.55
CA ALA A 387 -21.67 -9.91 4.33
C ALA A 387 -22.49 -9.59 5.59
N ALA A 388 -23.82 -9.72 5.52
CA ALA A 388 -24.72 -9.49 6.66
C ALA A 388 -24.59 -10.55 7.76
N THR A 389 -24.01 -11.72 7.48
CA THR A 389 -23.79 -12.79 8.48
C THR A 389 -22.59 -12.51 9.39
N TYR A 390 -21.68 -11.64 8.96
CA TYR A 390 -20.46 -11.35 9.71
C TYR A 390 -20.77 -10.50 10.95
N PRO A 391 -20.21 -10.87 12.12
CA PRO A 391 -20.48 -10.20 13.39
C PRO A 391 -19.75 -8.85 13.53
N ASP A 392 -18.70 -8.63 12.73
CA ASP A 392 -17.93 -7.39 12.67
C ASP A 392 -18.17 -6.65 11.35
N ASP A 393 -17.81 -5.37 11.34
CA ASP A 393 -17.91 -4.48 10.17
C ASP A 393 -16.56 -4.27 9.48
N SER A 394 -15.62 -5.22 9.64
CA SER A 394 -14.30 -5.09 9.04
C SER A 394 -14.36 -5.10 7.51
N THR A 395 -13.26 -4.72 6.88
CA THR A 395 -13.13 -4.69 5.42
C THR A 395 -13.34 -6.04 4.74
N LEU A 396 -13.07 -7.14 5.45
CA LEU A 396 -13.31 -8.51 4.97
C LEU A 396 -14.77 -8.95 5.11
N SER A 397 -15.53 -8.21 5.93
CA SER A 397 -16.95 -8.44 6.24
C SER A 397 -17.87 -7.52 5.41
N GLN A 398 -17.30 -6.70 4.53
CA GLN A 398 -18.05 -5.90 3.56
C GLN A 398 -18.36 -6.73 2.31
N PRO A 399 -19.50 -6.51 1.66
CA PRO A 399 -19.78 -7.15 0.37
C PRO A 399 -18.77 -6.68 -0.68
N TRP A 400 -18.40 -7.60 -1.56
CA TRP A 400 -17.58 -7.29 -2.72
C TRP A 400 -18.44 -7.22 -3.98
N VAL A 401 -18.00 -6.37 -4.91
CA VAL A 401 -18.59 -6.24 -6.25
C VAL A 401 -17.71 -7.00 -7.21
N ARG A 402 -18.30 -7.77 -8.12
CA ARG A 402 -17.53 -8.40 -9.19
C ARG A 402 -17.25 -7.37 -10.29
N GLY A 403 -16.00 -7.25 -10.74
CA GLY A 403 -15.61 -6.34 -11.81
C GLY A 403 -16.48 -6.49 -13.07
N PHE A 404 -16.85 -5.34 -13.64
CA PHE A 404 -17.80 -5.23 -14.75
C PHE A 404 -17.50 -4.05 -15.69
N ALA A 405 -16.76 -3.05 -15.24
CA ALA A 405 -16.43 -1.87 -16.01
C ALA A 405 -15.27 -2.16 -16.96
N LYS A 406 -15.34 -1.65 -18.19
CA LYS A 406 -14.27 -1.84 -19.17
C LYS A 406 -13.13 -0.86 -18.97
N GLU A 407 -13.47 0.31 -18.46
CA GLU A 407 -12.56 1.40 -18.17
C GLU A 407 -13.09 2.21 -16.98
N LEU A 408 -12.19 2.98 -16.37
CA LEU A 408 -12.53 4.00 -15.39
C LEU A 408 -12.00 5.34 -15.87
N HIS A 409 -12.77 6.40 -15.65
CA HIS A 409 -12.28 7.76 -15.79
C HIS A 409 -11.79 8.24 -14.44
N TYR A 410 -10.65 8.90 -14.41
CA TYR A 410 -10.06 9.48 -13.21
C TYR A 410 -9.81 10.95 -13.48
N THR A 411 -10.39 11.82 -12.67
CA THR A 411 -10.21 13.27 -12.74
C THR A 411 -9.40 13.72 -11.55
N TYR A 412 -8.38 14.54 -11.77
CA TYR A 412 -7.55 15.15 -10.73
C TYR A 412 -7.44 16.64 -10.96
N ASP A 413 -7.53 17.41 -9.88
CA ASP A 413 -7.56 18.87 -9.90
C ASP A 413 -8.71 19.41 -10.76
N PHE A 414 -9.84 19.74 -10.14
CA PHE A 414 -11.00 20.28 -10.86
C PHE A 414 -10.76 21.69 -11.44
N GLY A 415 -9.66 22.35 -11.09
CA GLY A 415 -9.23 23.61 -11.70
C GLY A 415 -8.55 23.37 -13.05
N ASP A 416 -7.46 22.60 -13.04
CA ASP A 416 -6.70 22.24 -14.26
C ASP A 416 -7.38 21.16 -15.11
N ASN A 417 -8.30 20.41 -14.51
CA ASN A 417 -9.13 19.36 -15.08
C ASN A 417 -8.34 18.24 -15.77
N TRP A 418 -7.37 17.65 -15.07
CA TRP A 418 -6.62 16.51 -15.59
C TRP A 418 -7.49 15.25 -15.62
N GLN A 419 -7.86 14.81 -16.82
CA GLN A 419 -8.72 13.64 -17.04
C GLN A 419 -7.92 12.48 -17.63
N PHE A 420 -8.07 11.30 -17.04
CA PHE A 420 -7.37 10.09 -17.45
C PHE A 420 -8.35 8.95 -17.65
N THR A 421 -8.12 8.18 -18.71
CA THR A 421 -8.77 6.89 -18.91
C THR A 421 -7.87 5.75 -18.45
N ILE A 422 -8.39 4.91 -17.55
CA ILE A 422 -7.75 3.73 -16.99
C ILE A 422 -8.37 2.49 -17.62
N THR A 423 -7.58 1.74 -18.38
CA THR A 423 -8.03 0.50 -19.05
C THR A 423 -7.20 -0.71 -18.57
N PRO A 424 -7.82 -1.82 -18.16
CA PRO A 424 -7.11 -3.06 -17.88
C PRO A 424 -6.59 -3.66 -19.20
N LYS A 425 -5.33 -4.10 -19.21
CA LYS A 425 -4.73 -4.81 -20.34
C LYS A 425 -4.55 -6.28 -19.97
N TYR A 426 -4.94 -7.15 -20.90
CA TYR A 426 -4.91 -8.60 -20.70
C TYR A 426 -3.50 -9.19 -20.72
N ASP A 427 -2.57 -8.54 -21.43
CA ASP A 427 -1.16 -8.92 -21.55
C ASP A 427 -0.30 -7.67 -21.85
N ALA A 428 1.02 -7.86 -21.80
CA ALA A 428 2.02 -6.84 -22.11
C ALA A 428 2.67 -7.03 -23.49
N GLU A 429 2.08 -7.83 -24.40
CA GLU A 429 2.72 -8.17 -25.68
C GLU A 429 2.98 -6.93 -26.53
N TYR A 430 2.07 -5.95 -26.51
CA TYR A 430 2.22 -4.71 -27.25
C TYR A 430 3.47 -3.93 -26.80
N LEU A 431 3.76 -3.90 -25.50
CA LEU A 431 4.96 -3.25 -24.96
C LEU A 431 6.25 -3.96 -25.36
N VAL A 432 6.22 -5.29 -25.47
CA VAL A 432 7.39 -6.07 -25.91
C VAL A 432 7.62 -5.89 -27.41
N LYS A 433 6.55 -5.92 -28.21
CA LYS A 433 6.61 -5.69 -29.66
C LYS A 433 7.17 -4.30 -30.00
N ASP A 434 6.79 -3.29 -29.22
CA ASP A 434 7.27 -1.91 -29.38
C ASP A 434 8.64 -1.66 -28.72
N GLY A 435 9.24 -2.67 -28.10
CA GLY A 435 10.54 -2.55 -27.41
C GLY A 435 10.52 -1.68 -26.14
N ARG A 436 9.34 -1.33 -25.63
CA ARG A 436 9.14 -0.48 -24.44
C ARG A 436 9.50 -1.19 -23.13
N VAL A 437 9.42 -2.53 -23.13
CA VAL A 437 9.82 -3.41 -22.02
C VAL A 437 10.37 -4.74 -22.55
N THR A 438 11.28 -5.36 -21.80
CA THR A 438 11.77 -6.71 -22.12
C THR A 438 10.98 -7.77 -21.34
N GLU A 439 10.92 -9.00 -21.84
CA GLU A 439 10.30 -10.12 -21.11
C GLU A 439 10.92 -10.33 -19.72
N LYS A 440 12.25 -10.15 -19.62
CA LYS A 440 12.97 -10.17 -18.35
C LYS A 440 12.49 -9.06 -17.42
N GLY A 441 12.33 -7.84 -17.93
CA GLY A 441 11.82 -6.70 -17.16
C GLY A 441 10.39 -6.92 -16.64
N ILE A 442 9.52 -7.55 -17.45
CA ILE A 442 8.16 -7.91 -16.99
C ILE A 442 8.26 -8.95 -15.86
N ARG A 443 9.12 -9.98 -15.99
CA ARG A 443 9.32 -11.00 -14.95
C ARG A 443 9.76 -10.38 -13.62
N GLU A 444 10.73 -9.48 -13.65
CA GLU A 444 11.22 -8.76 -12.46
C GLU A 444 10.13 -7.86 -11.85
N ALA A 445 9.34 -7.18 -12.68
CA ALA A 445 8.23 -6.36 -12.23
C ALA A 445 7.13 -7.19 -11.56
N VAL A 446 6.73 -8.31 -12.16
CA VAL A 446 5.77 -9.26 -11.58
C VAL A 446 6.27 -9.76 -10.23
N GLN A 447 7.54 -10.16 -10.13
CA GLN A 447 8.14 -10.58 -8.87
C GLN A 447 8.04 -9.47 -7.82
N ARG A 448 8.35 -8.22 -8.19
CA ARG A 448 8.29 -7.08 -7.29
C ARG A 448 6.86 -6.79 -6.79
N VAL A 449 5.87 -6.81 -7.68
CA VAL A 449 4.46 -6.60 -7.29
C VAL A 449 4.00 -7.74 -6.39
N CYS A 450 4.27 -9.01 -6.73
CA CYS A 450 3.82 -10.15 -5.93
C CYS A 450 4.50 -10.24 -4.56
N VAL A 451 5.79 -9.90 -4.45
CA VAL A 451 6.56 -10.03 -3.20
C VAL A 451 6.40 -8.80 -2.31
N LEU A 452 6.38 -7.61 -2.89
CA LEU A 452 6.39 -6.35 -2.15
C LEU A 452 5.04 -5.63 -2.16
N ALA A 453 4.02 -6.19 -2.82
CA ALA A 453 2.72 -5.52 -3.06
C ALA A 453 2.89 -4.08 -3.57
N ARG A 454 3.94 -3.88 -4.38
CA ARG A 454 4.45 -2.58 -4.81
C ARG A 454 4.24 -2.43 -6.32
N PRO A 455 3.43 -1.45 -6.75
CA PRO A 455 3.26 -1.09 -8.15
C PRO A 455 4.58 -0.86 -8.88
N VAL A 456 4.60 -1.15 -10.19
CA VAL A 456 5.76 -0.96 -11.05
C VAL A 456 5.34 -0.38 -12.40
N ILE A 457 6.01 0.69 -12.84
CA ILE A 457 5.84 1.23 -14.19
C ILE A 457 6.63 0.35 -15.17
N LEU A 458 5.93 -0.40 -16.04
CA LEU A 458 6.55 -1.16 -17.12
C LEU A 458 7.00 -0.25 -18.25
N ALA A 459 6.13 0.68 -18.63
CA ALA A 459 6.38 1.66 -19.67
C ALA A 459 5.76 3.02 -19.32
N ALA A 460 6.38 4.07 -19.82
CA ALA A 460 5.94 5.45 -19.66
C ALA A 460 6.20 6.17 -20.98
N ASP A 461 5.26 7.02 -21.38
CA ASP A 461 5.34 7.89 -22.55
C ASP A 461 5.00 9.32 -22.13
N GLY A 462 5.80 10.31 -22.51
CA GLY A 462 5.67 11.67 -22.00
C GLY A 462 6.34 11.90 -20.64
N TYR A 463 6.87 13.11 -20.44
CA TYR A 463 7.43 13.57 -19.17
C TYR A 463 6.34 13.66 -18.08
N PRO A 464 6.72 13.78 -16.80
CA PRO A 464 5.76 14.06 -15.74
C PRO A 464 4.99 15.37 -15.99
N LEU A 465 3.75 15.43 -15.51
CA LEU A 465 2.88 16.60 -15.45
C LEU A 465 3.27 17.50 -14.26
N ILE A 466 2.66 18.68 -14.19
CA ILE A 466 2.94 19.73 -13.19
C ILE A 466 1.60 20.16 -12.56
N ASP A 467 1.50 20.16 -11.24
CA ASP A 467 0.35 20.72 -10.51
C ASP A 467 0.24 22.24 -10.75
N ASP A 468 -0.98 22.79 -10.77
CA ASP A 468 -1.27 24.23 -10.89
C ASP A 468 -0.64 24.91 -12.13
N CYS A 469 -0.54 24.20 -13.25
CA CYS A 469 0.04 24.77 -14.47
C CYS A 469 -1.00 25.26 -15.48
N GLY A 470 -2.29 25.04 -15.26
CA GLY A 470 -3.37 25.47 -16.15
C GLY A 470 -3.75 24.41 -17.17
N GLY A 471 -3.75 23.14 -16.78
CA GLY A 471 -4.12 22.01 -17.64
C GLY A 471 -3.12 21.77 -18.78
N ILE A 472 -3.55 21.05 -19.82
CA ILE A 472 -2.64 20.61 -20.90
C ILE A 472 -1.98 21.77 -21.65
N ASP A 473 -2.72 22.85 -21.90
CA ASP A 473 -2.22 24.03 -22.61
C ASP A 473 -1.13 24.72 -21.79
N GLY A 474 -1.40 24.94 -20.50
CA GLY A 474 -0.45 25.56 -19.58
C GLY A 474 0.79 24.69 -19.32
N TYR A 475 0.65 23.36 -19.33
CA TYR A 475 1.79 22.44 -19.32
C TYR A 475 2.68 22.60 -20.55
N VAL A 476 2.10 22.62 -21.75
CA VAL A 476 2.85 22.81 -23.00
C VAL A 476 3.56 24.17 -23.01
N GLU A 477 2.87 25.25 -22.62
CA GLU A 477 3.45 26.58 -22.51
C GLU A 477 4.61 26.63 -21.51
N THR A 478 4.45 25.98 -20.35
CA THR A 478 5.49 25.85 -19.33
C THR A 478 6.74 25.17 -19.91
N LEU A 479 6.57 24.04 -20.61
CA LEU A 479 7.70 23.33 -21.22
C LEU A 479 8.38 24.16 -22.32
N ARG A 480 7.61 24.88 -23.15
CA ARG A 480 8.16 25.77 -24.18
C ARG A 480 9.03 26.86 -23.54
N ALA A 481 8.53 27.52 -22.50
CA ALA A 481 9.29 28.53 -21.78
C ALA A 481 10.60 27.98 -21.20
N ILE A 482 10.57 26.76 -20.64
CA ILE A 482 11.77 26.09 -20.13
C ILE A 482 12.80 25.82 -21.24
N GLU A 483 12.36 25.35 -22.41
CA GLU A 483 13.25 25.12 -23.57
C GLU A 483 13.81 26.43 -24.14
N ASP A 484 13.03 27.50 -24.13
CA ASP A 484 13.45 28.85 -24.52
C ASP A 484 14.43 29.49 -23.51
N GLY A 485 14.68 28.82 -22.39
CA GLY A 485 15.68 29.21 -21.39
C GLY A 485 15.16 30.08 -20.26
N ASP A 486 13.83 30.12 -20.05
CA ASP A 486 13.23 30.78 -18.90
C ASP A 486 13.61 30.07 -17.60
N LYS A 487 14.47 30.72 -16.83
CA LYS A 487 14.98 30.18 -15.57
C LYS A 487 13.98 30.27 -14.44
N ASP A 488 13.06 31.23 -14.47
CA ASP A 488 12.09 31.44 -13.39
C ASP A 488 10.99 30.39 -13.49
N THR A 489 10.46 30.17 -14.70
CA THR A 489 9.52 29.08 -14.99
C THR A 489 10.13 27.72 -14.67
N LYS A 490 11.39 27.48 -15.05
CA LYS A 490 12.09 26.24 -14.71
C LYS A 490 12.26 26.05 -13.20
N ALA A 491 12.68 27.10 -12.49
CA ALA A 491 12.88 27.03 -11.03
C ALA A 491 11.56 26.81 -10.29
N TRP A 492 10.46 27.42 -10.76
CA TRP A 492 9.12 27.17 -10.26
C TRP A 492 8.70 25.71 -10.44
N ALA A 493 8.79 25.17 -11.66
CA ALA A 493 8.44 23.77 -11.95
C ALA A 493 9.30 22.79 -11.12
N GLU A 494 10.62 22.99 -11.06
CA GLU A 494 11.50 22.18 -10.21
C GLU A 494 11.18 22.30 -8.72
N GLY A 495 10.72 23.48 -8.27
CA GLY A 495 10.24 23.74 -6.91
C GLY A 495 8.97 22.97 -6.56
N MET A 496 8.08 22.77 -7.54
CA MET A 496 6.92 21.88 -7.44
C MET A 496 7.30 20.39 -7.50
N GLY A 497 8.58 20.07 -7.66
CA GLY A 497 9.10 18.70 -7.70
C GLY A 497 9.20 18.10 -9.10
N TRP A 498 8.87 18.86 -10.14
CA TRP A 498 8.95 18.41 -11.52
C TRP A 498 10.39 18.20 -11.98
N LYS A 499 10.58 17.21 -12.86
CA LYS A 499 11.86 16.95 -13.52
C LYS A 499 11.61 16.50 -14.95
N LYS A 500 12.39 17.06 -15.90
CA LYS A 500 12.40 16.62 -17.31
C LYS A 500 13.05 15.25 -17.51
N LYS A 501 12.48 14.21 -16.92
CA LYS A 501 12.92 12.82 -17.10
C LYS A 501 11.77 11.85 -16.85
N ILE A 502 11.76 10.78 -17.63
CA ILE A 502 10.90 9.62 -17.36
C ILE A 502 11.61 8.77 -16.29
N ASP A 503 11.00 8.64 -15.11
CA ASP A 503 11.54 7.85 -13.99
C ASP A 503 10.64 6.65 -13.68
N LYS A 504 10.89 5.52 -14.36
CA LYS A 504 10.16 4.26 -14.11
C LYS A 504 10.38 3.73 -12.68
N GLY A 505 11.41 4.21 -11.97
CA GLY A 505 11.75 3.80 -10.60
C GLY A 505 11.02 4.59 -9.50
N VAL A 506 10.12 5.51 -9.88
CA VAL A 506 9.37 6.33 -8.93
C VAL A 506 8.47 5.47 -8.02
N LEU A 507 7.82 4.46 -8.60
CA LEU A 507 6.92 3.53 -7.89
C LEU A 507 7.64 2.50 -7.06
#